data_AF-A0A6N7KVZ5-F1
#
_entry.id   AF-A0A6N7KVZ5-F1
#
_cell.length_a   1.000
_cell.length_b   1.000
_cell.length_c   1.000
_cell.angle_alpha   90.00
_cell.angle_beta   90.00
_cell.angle_gamma   90.00
#
_symmetry.space_group_name_H-M   'P 1'
#
loop_
_entity.id
_entity.type
_entity.pdbx_description
1 polymer ?
#
loop_
_entity_poly.entity_id
_entity_poly.type
_entity_poly.pdbx_seq_one_letter_code
_entity_poly.pdbx_strand_id
1 'polypeptide(L)' 'MTDFPIPTGPLDKAPVGYRDDADNETALLAALAAAGVQLGKYDERLVTWLASWEWATVAPIASWITRANQPAA' A
#
# COMPACT_ATOMS: atom_id res chain seq x y z
N MET A 1 -7.37 -10.45 -14.70
CA MET A 1 -6.58 -9.27 -14.32
C MET A 1 -5.25 -9.75 -13.81
N THR A 2 -4.15 -9.16 -14.27
CA THR A 2 -2.82 -9.46 -13.75
C THR A 2 -2.74 -8.91 -12.33
N ASP A 3 -2.62 -9.77 -11.34
CA ASP A 3 -2.42 -9.35 -9.95
C ASP A 3 -0.99 -8.82 -9.80
N PHE A 4 -0.84 -7.53 -9.50
CA PHE A 4 0.44 -6.91 -9.19
C PHE A 4 0.65 -6.95 -7.67
N PRO A 5 1.52 -7.82 -7.13
CA PRO A 5 1.69 -7.93 -5.69
C PRO A 5 2.40 -6.71 -5.10
N ILE A 6 2.17 -6.46 -3.81
CA ILE A 6 2.95 -5.48 -3.05
C ILE A 6 4.38 -5.97 -2.90
N PRO A 7 5.41 -5.22 -3.33
CA PRO A 7 6.80 -5.60 -3.14
C PRO A 7 7.16 -5.72 -1.65
N THR A 8 7.99 -6.69 -1.28
CA THR A 8 8.41 -6.92 0.12
C THR A 8 9.88 -6.58 0.37
N GLY A 9 10.63 -6.18 -0.65
CA GLY A 9 12.02 -5.69 -0.55
C GLY A 9 12.16 -4.23 -0.97
N PRO A 10 13.35 -3.62 -0.82
CA PRO A 10 13.64 -2.27 -1.33
C PRO A 10 13.29 -2.11 -2.81
N LEU A 11 12.88 -0.90 -3.20
CA LEU A 11 12.47 -0.58 -4.56
C LEU A 11 13.48 0.36 -5.20
N ASP A 12 14.21 -0.12 -6.21
CA ASP A 12 15.12 0.71 -7.02
C ASP A 12 14.44 1.29 -8.28
N LYS A 13 13.23 0.81 -8.58
CA LYS A 13 12.43 1.22 -9.74
C LYS A 13 10.96 1.29 -9.34
N ALA A 14 10.20 2.12 -10.06
CA ALA A 14 8.76 2.21 -9.90
C ALA A 14 8.08 0.85 -10.19
N PRO A 15 7.11 0.42 -9.36
CA PRO A 15 6.31 -0.75 -9.65
C PRO A 15 5.58 -0.62 -10.99
N VAL A 16 5.58 -1.70 -11.76
CA VAL A 16 4.82 -1.79 -13.00
C VAL A 16 3.37 -2.17 -12.72
N GLY A 17 2.48 -1.75 -13.60
CA GLY A 17 1.07 -2.12 -13.56
C GLY A 17 0.13 -0.95 -13.32
N TYR A 18 -1.15 -1.27 -13.40
CA TYR A 18 -2.26 -0.37 -13.14
C TYR A 18 -3.24 -1.07 -12.21
N ARG A 19 -3.74 -0.31 -11.24
CA ARG A 19 -4.85 -0.65 -10.36
C ARG A 19 -5.76 0.57 -10.31
N ASP A 20 -7.05 0.33 -10.22
CA ASP A 20 -8.01 1.40 -9.98
C ASP A 20 -7.97 1.82 -8.50
N ASP A 21 -8.69 2.91 -8.20
CA ASP A 21 -8.71 3.51 -6.87
C ASP A 21 -9.20 2.52 -5.80
N ALA A 22 -10.16 1.65 -6.12
CA ALA A 22 -10.71 0.67 -5.16
C ALA A 22 -9.70 -0.45 -4.85
N ASP A 23 -8.98 -0.92 -5.86
CA ASP A 23 -7.92 -1.90 -5.71
C ASP A 23 -6.70 -1.31 -4.95
N ASN A 24 -6.41 -0.02 -5.13
CA ASN A 24 -5.39 0.72 -4.39
C ASN A 24 -5.78 0.88 -2.91
N GLU A 25 -7.02 1.28 -2.64
CA GLU A 25 -7.56 1.44 -1.29
C GLU A 25 -7.50 0.10 -0.54
N THR A 26 -7.92 -0.98 -1.19
CA THR A 26 -7.86 -2.34 -0.65
C THR A 26 -6.43 -2.74 -0.29
N ALA A 27 -5.45 -2.41 -1.14
CA ALA A 27 -4.05 -2.73 -0.89
C ALA A 27 -3.46 -1.96 0.30
N LEU A 28 -3.77 -0.67 0.43
CA LEU A 28 -3.33 0.16 1.56
C LEU A 28 -3.96 -0.32 2.88
N LEU A 29 -5.27 -0.55 2.89
CA LEU A 29 -5.98 -1.05 4.07
C LEU A 29 -5.44 -2.42 4.52
N ALA A 30 -5.19 -3.33 3.57
CA ALA A 30 -4.61 -4.63 3.88
C ALA A 30 -3.21 -4.50 4.49
N ALA A 31 -2.35 -3.64 3.96
CA ALA A 31 -1.01 -3.40 4.49
C ALA A 31 -1.05 -2.80 5.91
N LEU A 32 -1.90 -1.80 6.14
CA LEU A 32 -2.09 -1.16 7.45
C LEU A 32 -2.62 -2.14 8.50
N ALA A 33 -3.63 -2.94 8.14
CA ALA A 33 -4.20 -3.95 9.02
C ALA A 33 -3.18 -5.05 9.37
N ALA A 34 -2.40 -5.52 8.40
CA ALA A 34 -1.34 -6.49 8.63
C ALA A 34 -0.22 -5.94 9.53
N ALA A 35 0.01 -4.63 9.50
CA ALA A 35 0.92 -3.92 10.40
C ALA A 35 0.32 -3.58 11.78
N GLY A 36 -0.93 -3.98 12.05
CA GLY A 36 -1.59 -3.71 13.33
C GLY A 36 -1.93 -2.24 13.56
N VAL A 37 -1.97 -1.41 12.50
CA VAL A 37 -2.30 0.01 12.61
C VAL A 37 -3.80 0.18 12.84
N GLN A 38 -4.19 0.75 13.98
CA GLN A 38 -5.57 1.16 14.23
C GLN A 38 -5.84 2.50 13.52
N LEU A 39 -6.86 2.53 12.67
CA LEU A 39 -7.25 3.75 11.93
C LEU A 39 -8.32 4.54 12.67
N GLY A 40 -8.15 5.85 12.72
CA GLY A 40 -9.21 6.80 13.01
C GLY A 40 -9.92 7.30 11.75
N LYS A 41 -11.02 8.03 11.92
CA LYS A 41 -11.83 8.57 10.80
C LYS A 41 -11.06 9.45 9.83
N TYR A 42 -10.03 10.14 10.29
CA TYR A 42 -9.21 10.97 9.40
C TYR A 42 -8.22 10.11 8.61
N ASP A 43 -7.68 9.06 9.22
CA ASP A 43 -6.80 8.11 8.54
C ASP A 43 -7.56 7.37 7.45
N GLU A 44 -8.80 6.95 7.70
CA GLU A 44 -9.69 6.37 6.68
C GLU A 44 -9.86 7.32 5.48
N ARG A 45 -10.15 8.60 5.73
CA ARG A 45 -10.25 9.61 4.66
C ARG A 45 -8.93 9.80 3.93
N LEU A 46 -7.82 9.74 4.65
CA LEU A 46 -6.49 9.87 4.07
C LEU A 46 -6.15 8.67 3.19
N VAL A 47 -6.53 7.45 3.60
CA VAL A 47 -6.37 6.24 2.80
C VAL A 47 -7.18 6.34 1.51
N THR A 48 -8.45 6.75 1.57
CA THR A 48 -9.27 6.96 0.36
C THR A 48 -8.66 8.03 -0.55
N TRP A 49 -8.11 9.11 0.01
CA TRP A 49 -7.43 10.14 -0.79
C TRP A 49 -6.12 9.65 -1.42
N LEU A 50 -5.31 8.87 -0.69
CA LEU A 50 -4.08 8.28 -1.23
C LEU A 50 -4.36 7.20 -2.28
N ALA A 51 -5.49 6.51 -2.17
CA ALA A 51 -5.87 5.45 -3.09
C ALA A 51 -6.16 5.95 -4.51
N SER A 52 -6.53 7.23 -4.67
CA SER A 52 -6.74 7.85 -5.98
C SER A 52 -5.44 8.22 -6.70
N TRP A 53 -4.28 7.90 -6.12
CA TRP A 53 -2.98 8.04 -6.78
C TRP A 53 -2.64 6.78 -7.58
N GLU A 54 -1.64 6.88 -8.43
CA GLU A 54 -1.22 5.81 -9.31
C GLU A 54 -0.64 4.64 -8.51
N TRP A 55 -0.77 3.42 -9.05
CA TRP A 55 -0.18 2.21 -8.46
C TRP A 55 1.33 2.34 -8.20
N ALA A 56 2.04 3.05 -9.09
CA ALA A 56 3.46 3.34 -8.95
C ALA A 56 3.80 4.17 -7.70
N THR A 57 2.81 4.80 -7.06
CA THR A 57 2.93 5.57 -5.82
C THR A 57 2.31 4.84 -4.63
N VAL A 58 1.17 4.19 -4.82
CA VAL A 58 0.47 3.45 -3.75
C VAL A 58 1.26 2.20 -3.32
N ALA A 59 1.77 1.42 -4.27
CA ALA A 59 2.50 0.19 -3.96
C ALA A 59 3.78 0.41 -3.13
N PRO A 60 4.61 1.44 -3.39
CA PRO A 60 5.72 1.80 -2.50
C PRO A 60 5.28 2.10 -1.06
N ILE A 61 4.17 2.79 -0.84
CA ILE A 61 3.67 3.13 0.51
C ILE A 61 3.26 1.86 1.25
N ALA A 62 2.43 1.01 0.63
CA ALA A 62 2.03 -0.27 1.20
C ALA A 62 3.23 -1.21 1.44
N SER A 63 4.23 -1.14 0.56
CA SER A 63 5.49 -1.86 0.70
C SER A 63 6.30 -1.38 1.92
N TRP A 64 6.38 -0.07 2.16
CA TRP A 64 7.02 0.48 3.36
C TRP A 64 6.35 0.02 4.64
N ILE A 65 5.02 0.09 4.70
CA ILE A 65 4.23 -0.36 5.86
C ILE A 65 4.51 -1.84 6.15
N THR A 66 4.47 -2.67 5.09
CA THR A 66 4.74 -4.10 5.19
C THR A 66 6.13 -4.39 5.75
N ARG A 67 7.16 -3.72 5.24
CA ARG A 67 8.56 -3.92 5.69
C ARG A 67 8.82 -3.34 7.09
N ALA A 68 8.20 -2.22 7.43
CA ALA A 68 8.34 -1.60 8.75
C ALA A 68 7.77 -2.50 9.86
N ASN A 69 6.80 -3.35 9.53
CA ASN A 69 6.24 -4.34 10.45
C ASN A 69 7.08 -5.64 10.54
N GLN A 70 8.06 -5.83 9.65
CA GLN A 70 8.95 -6.99 9.74
C GLN A 70 10.06 -6.74 10.77
N PRO A 71 10.50 -7.77 11.51
CA PRO A 71 11.67 -7.65 12.37
C PRO A 71 12.87 -7.18 11.56
N ALA A 72 13.67 -6.27 12.11
CA ALA A 72 14.97 -5.96 11.53
C ALA A 72 15.80 -7.24 11.49
N ALA A 73 16.31 -7.57 10.29
CA ALA A 73 17.21 -8.70 10.07
C ALA A 73 18.57 -8.48 10.74
#